data_AF-C5K760-F1
#
_entry.id   AF-C5K760-F1
#
_cell.length_a   1.000
_cell.length_b   1.000
_cell.length_c   1.000
_cell.angle_alpha   90.00
_cell.angle_beta   90.00
_cell.angle_gamma   90.00
#
_symmetry.space_group_name_H-M   'P 1'
#
loop_
_entity.id
_entity.type
_entity.pdbx_description
1 polymer ?
#
loop_
_entity_poly.entity_id
_entity_poly.type
_entity_poly.pdbx_seq_one_letter_code
_entity_poly.pdbx_strand_id
1 'polypeptide(L)'
;MVHHMALIAEMGFELSVEERTLFSTAFKNAVGARRQAWRALTMLEHRERGEAGRKSIKGYRAVIEEEIRILCNRILDILSKEILPHATTFESKVFFYKLQGDYRRYLTEFEPNTQLAEDAHESYRMASDIALNDLPPTNPIRLGLALNFSVFYYEVLNSPERACLLAKAAFDDAIAAMDNLDDNEQAAILKCVD
;
A
#
# COMPACT_ATOMS: atom_id res chain seq x y z
N MET A 1 -2.77 18.46 5.88
CA MET A 1 -3.18 17.12 6.38
C MET A 1 -1.98 16.23 6.68
N VAL A 2 -1.14 15.85 5.70
CA VAL A 2 0.06 14.99 5.92
C VAL A 2 0.93 15.46 7.08
N HIS A 3 1.27 16.75 7.13
CA HIS A 3 2.10 17.31 8.21
C HIS A 3 1.48 17.11 9.60
N HIS A 4 0.19 17.39 9.78
CA HIS A 4 -0.48 17.24 11.07
C HIS A 4 -0.63 15.77 11.49
N MET A 5 -0.94 14.88 10.55
CA MET A 5 -1.04 13.45 10.86
C MET A 5 0.31 12.83 11.21
N ALA A 6 1.41 13.33 10.61
CA ALA A 6 2.76 12.94 11.02
C ALA A 6 3.07 13.38 12.45
N LEU A 7 2.75 14.62 12.82
CA LEU A 7 2.93 15.10 14.19
C LEU A 7 2.16 14.27 15.20
N ILE A 8 0.91 13.89 14.91
CA ILE A 8 0.11 13.03 15.77
C ILE A 8 0.78 11.65 15.95
N ALA A 9 1.26 11.05 14.85
CA ALA A 9 1.96 9.77 14.91
C ALA A 9 3.27 9.84 15.71
N GLU A 10 3.99 10.96 15.64
CA GLU A 10 5.24 11.23 16.38
C GLU A 10 5.01 11.51 17.88
N MET A 11 3.77 11.55 18.38
CA MET A 11 3.48 11.70 19.81
C MET A 11 3.70 10.40 20.61
N GLY A 12 3.93 9.26 19.93
CA GLY A 12 4.26 7.98 20.59
C GLY A 12 3.08 7.28 21.27
N PHE A 13 1.85 7.53 20.79
CA PHE A 13 0.65 6.84 21.25
C PHE A 13 0.07 5.94 20.15
N GLU A 14 -0.69 4.92 20.55
CA GLU A 14 -1.44 4.11 19.58
C GLU A 14 -2.52 4.97 18.91
N LEU A 15 -2.53 4.99 17.57
CA LEU A 15 -3.52 5.72 16.80
C LEU A 15 -4.89 5.06 16.89
N SER A 16 -5.93 5.87 17.09
CA SER A 16 -7.32 5.42 16.99
C SER A 16 -7.66 4.93 15.57
N VAL A 17 -8.81 4.29 15.40
CA VAL A 17 -9.29 3.87 14.08
C VAL A 17 -9.45 5.06 13.14
N GLU A 18 -10.00 6.17 13.63
CA GLU A 18 -10.16 7.42 12.89
C GLU A 18 -8.81 8.05 12.54
N GLU A 19 -7.89 8.12 13.50
CA GLU A 19 -6.56 8.68 13.29
C GLU A 19 -5.75 7.87 12.28
N ARG A 20 -5.79 6.52 12.38
CA ARG A 20 -5.20 5.60 11.41
C ARG A 20 -5.77 5.80 10.00
N THR A 21 -7.09 5.98 9.91
CA THR A 21 -7.78 6.24 8.64
C THR A 21 -7.37 7.58 8.04
N LEU A 22 -7.33 8.64 8.85
CA LEU A 22 -6.87 9.96 8.43
C LEU A 22 -5.40 9.96 8.02
N PHE A 23 -4.54 9.30 8.78
CA PHE A 23 -3.11 9.17 8.51
C PHE A 23 -2.87 8.51 7.15
N SER A 24 -3.45 7.32 6.96
CA SER A 24 -3.32 6.58 5.69
C SER A 24 -3.89 7.35 4.50
N THR A 25 -5.06 7.98 4.66
CA THR A 25 -5.72 8.77 3.60
C THR A 25 -4.89 9.98 3.19
N ALA A 26 -4.32 10.68 4.17
CA ALA A 26 -3.50 11.86 3.92
C ALA A 26 -2.29 11.53 3.03
N PHE A 27 -1.53 10.49 3.40
CA PHE A 27 -0.36 10.08 2.62
C PHE A 27 -0.76 9.41 1.29
N LYS A 28 -1.82 8.59 1.26
CA LYS A 28 -2.32 7.94 0.03
C LYS A 28 -2.68 8.98 -1.02
N ASN A 29 -3.37 10.05 -0.63
CA ASN A 29 -3.75 11.12 -1.55
C ASN A 29 -2.53 11.91 -2.03
N ALA A 30 -1.59 12.24 -1.12
CA ALA A 30 -0.40 13.01 -1.46
C ALA A 30 0.54 12.28 -2.44
N VAL A 31 0.75 10.97 -2.24
CA VAL A 31 1.57 10.13 -3.12
C VAL A 31 0.81 9.71 -4.37
N GLY A 32 -0.49 9.43 -4.25
CA GLY A 32 -1.34 9.01 -5.36
C GLY A 32 -1.38 10.04 -6.50
N ALA A 33 -1.54 11.33 -6.18
CA ALA A 33 -1.53 12.39 -7.18
C ALA A 33 -0.19 12.46 -7.95
N ARG A 34 0.94 12.30 -7.25
CA ARG A 34 2.28 12.31 -7.84
C ARG A 34 2.53 11.07 -8.70
N ARG A 35 2.12 9.89 -8.24
CA ARG A 35 2.21 8.64 -9.02
C ARG A 35 1.41 8.73 -10.32
N GLN A 36 0.21 9.30 -10.28
CA GLN A 36 -0.58 9.53 -11.49
C GLN A 36 0.14 10.49 -12.47
N ALA A 37 0.69 11.59 -11.96
CA ALA A 37 1.49 12.52 -12.77
C ALA A 37 2.73 11.85 -13.36
N TRP A 38 3.46 11.06 -12.55
CA TRP A 38 4.64 10.31 -13.00
C TRP A 38 4.30 9.33 -14.13
N ARG A 39 3.21 8.54 -14.00
CA ARG A 39 2.74 7.64 -15.06
C ARG A 39 2.40 8.37 -16.35
N ALA A 40 1.73 9.52 -16.24
CA ALA A 40 1.40 10.35 -17.40
C ALA A 40 2.68 10.86 -18.10
N LEU A 41 3.68 11.30 -17.34
CA LEU A 41 4.97 11.74 -17.89
C LEU A 41 5.75 10.59 -18.53
N THR A 42 5.76 9.41 -17.92
CA THR A 42 6.40 8.21 -18.51
C THR A 42 5.76 7.89 -19.86
N MET A 43 4.43 7.89 -19.96
CA MET A 43 3.75 7.71 -21.23
C MET A 43 4.06 8.81 -22.25
N LEU A 44 4.17 10.06 -21.80
CA LEU A 44 4.51 11.19 -22.67
C LEU A 44 5.94 11.09 -23.20
N GLU A 45 6.90 10.72 -22.35
CA GLU A 45 8.31 10.52 -22.74
C GLU A 45 8.46 9.47 -23.83
N HIS A 46 7.69 8.37 -23.74
CA HIS A 46 7.66 7.32 -24.75
C HIS A 46 7.08 7.78 -26.10
N ARG A 47 6.15 8.74 -26.09
CA ARG A 47 5.52 9.29 -27.31
C ARG A 47 6.31 10.43 -27.93
N GLU A 48 7.11 11.14 -27.13
CA GLU A 48 7.93 12.26 -27.58
C GLU A 48 8.98 11.79 -28.58
N ARG A 49 9.13 12.50 -29.69
CA ARG A 49 10.08 12.17 -30.77
C ARG A 49 11.30 13.09 -30.77
N GLY A 50 11.15 14.33 -30.29
CA GLY A 50 12.23 15.30 -30.21
C GLY A 50 13.15 15.06 -29.02
N GLU A 51 14.46 15.12 -29.25
CA GLU A 51 15.47 14.93 -28.19
C GLU A 51 15.35 15.99 -27.08
N ALA A 52 15.18 17.26 -27.46
CA ALA A 52 15.00 18.35 -26.51
C ALA A 52 13.74 18.18 -25.65
N GLY A 53 12.61 17.79 -26.26
CA GLY A 53 11.37 17.50 -25.54
C GLY A 53 11.53 16.33 -24.58
N ARG A 54 12.16 15.24 -25.03
CA ARG A 54 12.41 14.06 -24.20
C ARG A 54 13.30 14.38 -23.00
N LYS A 55 14.34 15.19 -23.19
CA LYS A 55 15.22 15.65 -22.09
C LYS A 55 14.45 16.49 -21.06
N SER A 56 13.58 17.40 -21.50
CA SER A 56 12.74 18.21 -20.61
C SER A 56 11.75 17.34 -19.82
N ILE A 57 11.07 16.39 -20.47
CA ILE A 57 10.14 15.47 -19.82
C ILE A 57 10.87 14.60 -18.79
N LYS A 58 12.03 14.04 -19.15
CA LYS A 58 12.85 13.23 -18.24
C LYS A 58 13.30 14.04 -17.02
N GLY A 59 13.72 15.30 -17.22
CA GLY A 59 14.08 16.20 -16.12
C GLY A 59 12.91 16.45 -15.17
N TYR A 60 11.72 16.71 -15.70
CA TYR A 60 10.53 16.90 -14.87
C TYR A 60 10.09 15.61 -14.17
N ARG A 61 10.20 14.46 -14.83
CA ARG A 61 9.92 13.16 -14.22
C ARG A 61 10.82 12.91 -13.00
N ALA A 62 12.11 13.21 -13.11
CA ALA A 62 13.05 13.07 -11.99
C ALA A 62 12.68 13.93 -10.76
N VAL A 63 12.10 15.13 -10.98
CA VAL A 63 11.56 15.97 -9.89
C VAL A 63 10.41 15.26 -9.19
N ILE A 64 9.46 14.70 -9.95
CA ILE A 64 8.32 13.96 -9.37
C ILE A 64 8.79 12.70 -8.64
N GLU A 65 9.77 11.97 -9.19
CA GLU A 65 10.38 10.81 -8.54
C GLU A 65 10.96 11.17 -7.16
N GLU A 66 11.68 12.28 -7.05
CA GLU A 66 12.20 12.78 -5.77
C GLU A 66 11.08 13.16 -4.79
N GLU A 67 10.01 13.82 -5.25
CA GLU A 67 8.88 14.13 -4.38
C GLU A 67 8.17 12.87 -3.85
N ILE A 68 8.01 11.84 -4.69
CA ILE A 68 7.45 10.54 -4.26
C ILE A 68 8.41 9.89 -3.26
N ARG A 69 9.71 9.86 -3.55
CA ARG A 69 10.75 9.30 -2.68
C ARG A 69 10.72 9.91 -1.28
N ILE A 70 10.71 11.25 -1.19
CA ILE A 70 10.65 11.97 0.08
C ILE A 70 9.40 11.59 0.87
N LEU A 71 8.23 11.55 0.22
CA LEU A 71 6.97 11.23 0.89
C LEU A 71 6.93 9.77 1.36
N CYS A 72 7.36 8.82 0.52
CA CYS A 72 7.43 7.40 0.87
C CYS A 72 8.40 7.16 2.03
N ASN A 73 9.61 7.72 1.97
CA ASN A 73 10.59 7.55 3.05
C ASN A 73 10.09 8.17 4.35
N ARG A 74 9.42 9.32 4.31
CA ARG A 74 8.84 9.94 5.50
C ARG A 74 7.83 9.03 6.19
N ILE A 75 6.88 8.44 5.45
CA ILE A 75 5.90 7.54 6.06
C ILE A 75 6.53 6.23 6.52
N LEU A 76 7.50 5.68 5.79
CA LEU A 76 8.22 4.47 6.21
C LEU A 76 8.98 4.67 7.52
N ASP A 77 9.60 5.84 7.70
CA ASP A 77 10.26 6.23 8.95
C ASP A 77 9.26 6.34 10.11
N ILE A 78 8.14 7.04 9.91
CA ILE A 78 7.09 7.16 10.95
C ILE A 78 6.51 5.79 11.30
N LEU A 79 6.24 4.94 10.29
CA LEU A 79 5.70 3.60 10.51
C LEU A 79 6.64 2.74 11.35
N SER A 80 7.93 2.74 11.01
CA SER A 80 8.92 1.88 11.67
C SER A 80 9.31 2.35 13.07
N LYS A 81 9.46 3.67 13.28
CA LYS A 81 9.96 4.25 14.53
C LYS A 81 8.85 4.58 15.54
N GLU A 82 7.72 5.08 15.04
CA GLU A 82 6.69 5.68 15.90
C GLU A 82 5.42 4.84 15.97
N ILE A 83 4.95 4.26 14.85
CA ILE A 83 3.63 3.60 14.85
C ILE A 83 3.71 2.12 15.22
N LEU A 84 4.53 1.32 14.51
CA LEU A 84 4.60 -0.13 14.70
C LEU A 84 5.02 -0.54 16.13
N PRO A 85 5.95 0.17 16.81
CA PRO A 85 6.29 -0.15 18.20
C PRO A 85 5.13 0.04 19.19
N HIS A 86 4.17 0.91 18.87
CA HIS A 86 3.03 1.24 19.74
C HIS A 86 1.72 0.56 19.30
N ALA A 87 1.71 -0.16 18.17
CA ALA A 87 0.53 -0.89 17.73
C ALA A 87 0.27 -2.13 18.62
N THR A 88 -0.84 -2.15 19.35
CA THR A 88 -1.15 -3.22 20.31
C THR A 88 -2.08 -4.28 19.71
N THR A 89 -3.02 -3.85 18.87
CA THR A 89 -4.02 -4.74 18.27
C THR A 89 -3.52 -5.43 16.98
N PHE A 90 -4.03 -6.64 16.71
CA PHE A 90 -3.72 -7.36 15.47
C PHE A 90 -4.15 -6.57 14.22
N GLU A 91 -5.34 -5.96 14.26
CA GLU A 91 -5.82 -5.11 13.16
C GLU A 91 -4.90 -3.92 12.90
N SER A 92 -4.41 -3.26 13.95
CA SER A 92 -3.47 -2.13 13.82
C SER A 92 -2.16 -2.58 13.19
N LYS A 93 -1.58 -3.68 13.67
CA LYS A 93 -0.34 -4.26 13.11
C LYS A 93 -0.50 -4.64 11.64
N VAL A 94 -1.53 -5.41 11.29
CA VAL A 94 -1.79 -5.82 9.90
C VAL A 94 -1.95 -4.59 9.01
N PHE A 95 -2.72 -3.59 9.46
CA PHE A 95 -2.92 -2.35 8.71
C PHE A 95 -1.60 -1.62 8.42
N PHE A 96 -0.74 -1.45 9.44
CA PHE A 96 0.50 -0.69 9.28
C PHE A 96 1.59 -1.45 8.55
N TYR A 97 1.71 -2.78 8.72
CA TYR A 97 2.60 -3.60 7.89
C TYR A 97 2.16 -3.61 6.43
N LYS A 98 0.86 -3.76 6.16
CA LYS A 98 0.31 -3.61 4.80
C LYS A 98 0.69 -2.25 4.20
N LEU A 99 0.50 -1.17 4.97
CA LEU A 99 0.81 0.18 4.54
C LEU A 99 2.31 0.35 4.26
N GLN A 100 3.18 -0.23 5.08
CA GLN A 100 4.63 -0.26 4.86
C GLN A 100 4.98 -0.96 3.54
N GLY A 101 4.37 -2.11 3.26
CA GLY A 101 4.53 -2.82 1.98
C GLY A 101 4.06 -1.98 0.79
N ASP A 102 2.93 -1.27 0.92
CA ASP A 102 2.40 -0.39 -0.13
C ASP A 102 3.38 0.74 -0.49
N TYR A 103 3.97 1.43 0.49
CA TYR A 103 4.92 2.52 0.20
C TYR A 103 6.27 2.03 -0.32
N ARG A 104 6.75 0.86 0.13
CA ARG A 104 7.93 0.23 -0.46
C ARG A 104 7.68 -0.18 -1.91
N ARG A 105 6.50 -0.77 -2.20
CA ARG A 105 6.07 -1.07 -3.56
C ARG A 105 6.02 0.18 -4.45
N TYR A 106 5.54 1.33 -3.94
CA TYR A 106 5.53 2.56 -4.74
C TYR A 106 6.92 3.05 -5.15
N LEU A 107 7.94 2.85 -4.30
CA LEU A 107 9.33 3.17 -4.65
C LEU A 107 9.84 2.27 -5.78
N THR A 108 9.45 0.99 -5.80
CA THR A 108 9.88 0.05 -6.85
C THR A 108 9.44 0.42 -8.26
N GLU A 109 8.42 1.29 -8.42
CA GLU A 109 7.92 1.71 -9.74
C GLU A 109 8.96 2.49 -10.57
N PHE A 110 9.84 3.24 -9.92
CA PHE A 110 10.89 4.03 -10.58
C PHE A 110 12.30 3.71 -10.05
N GLU A 111 12.40 2.92 -8.97
CA GLU A 111 13.64 2.36 -8.45
C GLU A 111 13.53 0.83 -8.37
N PRO A 112 13.65 0.10 -9.50
CA PRO A 112 13.65 -1.35 -9.49
C PRO A 112 14.92 -1.86 -8.80
N ASN A 113 14.84 -1.98 -7.48
CA ASN A 113 15.90 -2.44 -6.58
C ASN A 113 15.42 -3.72 -5.89
N THR A 114 16.21 -4.79 -5.99
CA THR A 114 15.93 -6.08 -5.36
C THR A 114 15.68 -5.94 -3.86
N GLN A 115 16.47 -5.12 -3.16
CA GLN A 115 16.30 -4.92 -1.71
C GLN A 115 14.94 -4.28 -1.38
N LEU A 116 14.51 -3.26 -2.15
CA LEU A 116 13.21 -2.62 -1.93
C LEU A 116 12.06 -3.59 -2.16
N ALA A 117 12.18 -4.46 -3.17
CA ALA A 117 11.18 -5.50 -3.43
C ALA A 117 11.15 -6.56 -2.31
N GLU A 118 12.31 -7.00 -1.82
CA GLU A 118 12.41 -7.92 -0.67
C GLU A 118 11.81 -7.30 0.59
N ASP A 119 12.14 -6.03 0.89
CA ASP A 119 11.59 -5.31 2.04
C ASP A 119 10.06 -5.12 1.94
N ALA A 120 9.54 -4.88 0.73
CA ALA A 120 8.09 -4.79 0.49
C ALA A 120 7.42 -6.15 0.71
N HIS A 121 8.03 -7.22 0.18
CA HIS A 121 7.56 -8.58 0.35
C HIS A 121 7.51 -8.97 1.82
N GLU A 122 8.56 -8.67 2.58
CA GLU A 122 8.63 -8.97 4.01
C GLU A 122 7.54 -8.23 4.80
N SER A 123 7.27 -6.95 4.51
CA SER A 123 6.15 -6.22 5.13
C SER A 123 4.81 -6.89 4.87
N TYR A 124 4.54 -7.28 3.62
CA TYR A 124 3.29 -7.96 3.29
C TYR A 124 3.21 -9.35 3.94
N ARG A 125 4.32 -10.09 3.98
CA ARG A 125 4.41 -11.40 4.64
C ARG A 125 4.10 -11.29 6.13
N MET A 126 4.73 -10.35 6.85
CA MET A 126 4.44 -10.10 8.27
C MET A 126 2.96 -9.74 8.50
N ALA A 127 2.38 -8.91 7.62
CA ALA A 127 0.95 -8.60 7.69
C ALA A 127 0.09 -9.85 7.46
N SER A 128 0.45 -10.71 6.50
CA SER A 128 -0.29 -11.92 6.16
C SER A 128 -0.23 -12.95 7.27
N ASP A 129 0.93 -13.15 7.89
CA ASP A 129 1.08 -14.09 9.01
C ASP A 129 0.16 -13.73 10.17
N ILE A 130 0.06 -12.44 10.52
CA ILE A 130 -0.85 -11.98 11.58
C ILE A 130 -2.31 -12.09 11.10
N ALA A 131 -2.61 -11.65 9.87
CA ALA A 131 -3.98 -11.63 9.37
C ALA A 131 -4.61 -13.03 9.23
N LEU A 132 -3.83 -14.02 8.81
CA LEU A 132 -4.31 -15.40 8.64
C LEU A 132 -4.60 -16.08 9.98
N ASN A 133 -3.84 -15.75 11.03
CA ASN A 133 -4.01 -16.34 12.36
C ASN A 133 -5.05 -15.61 13.21
N ASP A 134 -5.09 -14.28 13.15
CA ASP A 134 -5.78 -13.46 14.14
C ASP A 134 -6.97 -12.64 13.60
N LEU A 135 -7.18 -12.59 12.28
CA LEU A 135 -8.30 -11.87 11.66
C LEU A 135 -9.24 -12.82 10.89
N PRO A 136 -10.57 -12.64 10.99
CA PRO A 136 -11.51 -13.46 10.23
C PRO A 136 -11.34 -13.24 8.72
N PRO A 137 -11.62 -14.24 7.87
CA PRO A 137 -11.50 -14.13 6.40
C PRO A 137 -12.27 -12.96 5.77
N THR A 138 -13.37 -12.55 6.41
CA THR A 138 -14.25 -11.45 5.99
C THR A 138 -13.78 -10.07 6.45
N ASN A 139 -12.69 -10.00 7.24
CA ASN A 139 -12.18 -8.73 7.73
C ASN A 139 -11.69 -7.85 6.56
N PRO A 140 -12.17 -6.59 6.44
CA PRO A 140 -11.77 -5.67 5.38
C PRO A 140 -10.26 -5.44 5.25
N ILE A 141 -9.53 -5.40 6.37
CA ILE A 141 -8.08 -5.17 6.37
C ILE A 141 -7.36 -6.40 5.81
N ARG A 142 -7.80 -7.61 6.15
CA ARG A 142 -7.26 -8.88 5.61
C ARG A 142 -7.50 -8.98 4.11
N LEU A 143 -8.70 -8.64 3.64
CA LEU A 143 -9.04 -8.65 2.21
C LEU A 143 -8.24 -7.60 1.43
N GLY A 144 -8.17 -6.37 1.95
CA GLY A 144 -7.37 -5.30 1.35
C GLY A 144 -5.87 -5.63 1.32
N LEU A 145 -5.36 -6.37 2.31
CA LEU A 145 -4.00 -6.90 2.30
C LEU A 145 -3.79 -7.91 1.17
N ALA A 146 -4.67 -8.92 1.06
CA ALA A 146 -4.57 -9.93 0.01
C ALA A 146 -4.61 -9.31 -1.40
N LEU A 147 -5.50 -8.34 -1.61
CA LEU A 147 -5.57 -7.57 -2.85
C LEU A 147 -4.23 -6.88 -3.15
N ASN A 148 -3.72 -6.07 -2.22
CA ASN A 148 -2.48 -5.33 -2.48
C ASN A 148 -1.26 -6.24 -2.64
N PHE A 149 -1.20 -7.35 -1.91
CA PHE A 149 -0.10 -8.31 -2.02
C PHE A 149 -0.19 -9.09 -3.34
N SER A 150 -1.39 -9.41 -3.84
CA SER A 150 -1.55 -10.01 -5.17
C SER A 150 -1.07 -9.06 -6.28
N VAL A 151 -1.40 -7.76 -6.19
CA VAL A 151 -0.91 -6.72 -7.09
C VAL A 151 0.61 -6.65 -7.04
N PHE A 152 1.22 -6.75 -5.85
CA PHE A 152 2.68 -6.79 -5.72
C PHE A 152 3.30 -8.02 -6.42
N TYR A 153 2.74 -9.21 -6.23
CA TYR A 153 3.21 -10.41 -6.94
C TYR A 153 3.12 -10.26 -8.46
N TYR A 154 2.07 -9.62 -8.95
CA TYR A 154 1.87 -9.39 -10.38
C TYR A 154 2.82 -8.33 -10.94
N GLU A 155 2.80 -7.12 -10.37
CA GLU A 155 3.47 -5.94 -10.91
C GLU A 155 4.98 -5.90 -10.61
N VAL A 156 5.40 -6.39 -9.44
CA VAL A 156 6.79 -6.26 -8.97
C VAL A 156 7.57 -7.56 -9.11
N LEU A 157 6.99 -8.69 -8.69
CA LEU A 157 7.67 -9.99 -8.74
C LEU A 157 7.44 -10.75 -10.05
N ASN A 158 6.68 -10.19 -10.99
CA ASN A 158 6.36 -10.80 -12.28
C ASN A 158 5.88 -12.27 -12.13
N SER A 159 5.06 -12.52 -11.11
CA SER A 159 4.59 -13.86 -10.70
C SER A 159 3.06 -13.94 -10.77
N PRO A 160 2.48 -13.89 -11.97
CA PRO A 160 1.03 -13.80 -12.15
C PRO A 160 0.26 -15.01 -11.62
N GLU A 161 0.83 -16.22 -11.67
CA GLU A 161 0.14 -17.39 -11.09
C GLU A 161 0.00 -17.25 -9.57
N ARG A 162 1.04 -16.79 -8.89
CA ARG A 162 0.99 -16.56 -7.43
C ARG A 162 0.02 -15.44 -7.07
N ALA A 163 -0.02 -14.36 -7.84
CA ALA A 163 -0.98 -13.28 -7.65
C ALA A 163 -2.43 -13.80 -7.73
N CYS A 164 -2.75 -14.59 -8.76
CA CYS A 164 -4.07 -15.17 -8.96
C CYS A 164 -4.44 -16.15 -7.84
N LEU A 165 -3.51 -17.04 -7.45
CA LEU A 165 -3.73 -17.98 -6.35
C LEU A 165 -4.02 -17.27 -5.03
N LEU A 166 -3.26 -16.22 -4.71
CA LEU A 166 -3.45 -15.45 -3.48
C LEU A 166 -4.81 -14.73 -3.46
N ALA A 167 -5.15 -14.04 -4.56
CA ALA A 167 -6.42 -13.31 -4.67
C ALA A 167 -7.62 -14.27 -4.62
N LYS A 168 -7.53 -15.41 -5.32
CA LYS A 168 -8.59 -16.42 -5.34
C LYS A 168 -8.78 -17.05 -3.96
N ALA A 169 -7.70 -17.47 -3.29
CA ALA A 169 -7.79 -18.07 -1.96
C ALA A 169 -8.45 -17.12 -0.95
N ALA A 170 -8.05 -15.83 -0.95
CA ALA A 170 -8.67 -14.84 -0.06
C ALA A 170 -10.17 -14.63 -0.34
N PHE A 171 -10.56 -14.66 -1.62
CA PHE A 171 -11.96 -14.53 -2.03
C PHE A 171 -12.79 -15.77 -1.67
N ASP A 172 -12.28 -16.96 -1.95
CA ASP A 172 -12.93 -18.24 -1.64
C ASP A 172 -13.09 -18.40 -0.11
N ASP A 173 -12.06 -18.07 0.68
CA ASP A 173 -12.12 -18.08 2.15
C ASP A 173 -13.18 -17.11 2.69
N ALA A 174 -13.29 -15.91 2.10
CA ALA A 174 -14.29 -14.93 2.50
C ALA A 174 -15.71 -15.41 2.17
N ILE A 175 -15.94 -15.97 0.97
CA ILE A 175 -17.24 -16.54 0.59
C ILE A 175 -17.65 -17.65 1.54
N ALA A 176 -16.75 -18.60 1.82
CA ALA A 176 -17.04 -19.71 2.72
C ALA A 176 -17.41 -19.23 4.14
N ALA A 177 -16.89 -18.07 4.56
CA ALA A 177 -17.23 -17.44 5.83
C ALA A 177 -18.49 -16.54 5.77
N MET A 178 -18.91 -16.09 4.57
CA MET A 178 -20.08 -15.22 4.37
C MET A 178 -21.43 -15.94 4.52
N ASP A 179 -21.48 -17.26 4.41
CA ASP A 179 -22.72 -18.05 4.63
C ASP A 179 -23.32 -17.87 6.05
N ASN A 180 -22.58 -17.22 6.97
CA ASN A 180 -23.00 -16.92 8.33
C ASN A 180 -23.22 -15.41 8.62
N LEU A 181 -23.14 -14.52 7.61
CA LEU A 181 -23.23 -13.06 7.79
C LEU A 181 -24.55 -12.46 7.26
N ASP A 182 -25.01 -11.36 7.85
CA ASP A 182 -26.22 -10.66 7.42
C ASP A 182 -26.02 -9.82 6.13
N ASP A 183 -27.13 -9.41 5.50
CA ASP A 183 -27.11 -8.70 4.20
C ASP A 183 -26.30 -7.37 4.24
N ASN A 184 -26.17 -6.72 5.40
CA ASN A 184 -25.42 -5.47 5.55
C ASN A 184 -23.91 -5.72 5.62
N GLU A 185 -23.49 -6.79 6.29
CA GLU A 185 -22.10 -7.22 6.38
C GLU A 185 -21.58 -7.68 5.01
N GLN A 186 -22.41 -8.39 4.23
CA GLN A 186 -22.10 -8.78 2.85
C GLN A 186 -21.85 -7.57 1.94
N ALA A 187 -22.66 -6.50 2.08
CA ALA A 187 -22.51 -5.29 1.29
C ALA A 187 -21.22 -4.50 1.60
N ALA A 188 -20.72 -4.58 2.83
CA ALA A 188 -19.46 -3.93 3.24
C ALA A 188 -18.23 -4.64 2.65
N ILE A 189 -18.27 -5.97 2.56
CA ILE A 189 -17.19 -6.79 1.97
C ILE A 189 -17.04 -6.49 0.47
N LEU A 190 -18.17 -6.38 -0.25
CA LEU A 190 -18.16 -6.10 -1.69
C LEU A 190 -17.52 -4.73 -2.02
N LYS A 191 -17.68 -3.73 -1.15
CA LYS A 191 -17.09 -2.38 -1.30
C LYS A 191 -15.60 -2.31 -1.00
N CYS A 192 -15.00 -3.32 -0.37
CA CYS A 192 -13.56 -3.35 -0.08
C CYS A 192 -12.72 -3.77 -1.30
N VAL A 193 -13.38 -4.24 -2.37
CA VAL A 193 -12.76 -4.74 -3.60
C VAL A 193 -12.70 -3.69 -4.71
N ASP A 194 -13.47 -2.59 -4.60
CA ASP A 194 -13.45 -1.43 -5.51
C ASP A 194 -12.46 -0.35 -5.06
#